data_AF-A0A257QL53-F1
#
_entry.id   AF-A0A257QL53-F1
#
_cell.length_a   1.000
_cell.length_b   1.000
_cell.length_c   1.000
_cell.angle_alpha   90.00
_cell.angle_beta   90.00
_cell.angle_gamma   90.00
#
_symmetry.space_group_name_H-M   'P 1'
#
loop_
_entity.id
_entity.type
_entity.pdbx_description
1 polymer ?
#
loop_
_entity_poly.entity_id
_entity_poly.type
_entity_poly.pdbx_seq_one_letter_code
_entity_poly.pdbx_strand_id
1 'polypeptide(L)'
;MGHTAGSYKIPRDRSHLHLEIGLRLTDYFQPWYNRKKFGSKNHNGIWNGMNMIGMDPLDLYEHFCPQGPDALRDYIQKLPTAFTMRVVTTKIPDFVARYPSLVVGSLPKDGVKGWDIDFTWYGLPKAWRPLMVAAGSPNSVTLLAYNSALLKENACRKTLILKNGKYVMGDQLRDILDLIFGF
;
A
#
# COMPACT_ATOMS: atom_id res chain seq x y z
N MET A 1 -0.01 -26.07 11.93
CA MET A 1 0.05 -24.85 11.09
C MET A 1 1.38 -24.84 10.35
N GLY A 2 1.49 -24.14 9.20
CA GLY A 2 2.77 -24.04 8.46
C GLY A 2 3.10 -25.18 7.48
N HIS A 3 2.12 -26.03 7.12
CA HIS A 3 2.31 -27.15 6.19
C HIS A 3 1.70 -26.93 4.79
N THR A 4 1.11 -25.76 4.55
CA THR A 4 0.39 -25.43 3.32
C THR A 4 1.17 -24.36 2.56
N ALA A 5 1.57 -24.66 1.32
CA ALA A 5 2.07 -23.68 0.36
C ALA A 5 1.12 -23.59 -0.84
N GLY A 6 1.28 -22.55 -1.66
CA GLY A 6 0.38 -22.29 -2.80
C GLY A 6 0.29 -23.42 -3.84
N SER A 7 1.28 -24.31 -3.93
CA SER A 7 1.32 -25.37 -4.94
C SER A 7 1.85 -26.73 -4.45
N TYR A 8 2.24 -26.85 -3.19
CA TYR A 8 2.82 -28.08 -2.63
C TYR A 8 2.63 -28.16 -1.11
N LYS A 9 2.87 -29.35 -0.54
CA LYS A 9 2.80 -29.59 0.91
C LYS A 9 4.19 -29.44 1.52
N ILE A 10 4.30 -28.63 2.57
CA ILE A 10 5.56 -28.48 3.32
C ILE A 10 5.63 -29.64 4.33
N PRO A 11 6.70 -30.47 4.33
CA PRO A 11 6.82 -31.55 5.28
C PRO A 11 7.01 -31.01 6.71
N ARG A 12 6.63 -31.82 7.71
CA ARG A 12 6.44 -31.37 9.11
C ARG A 12 7.73 -30.82 9.72
N ASP A 13 8.85 -31.44 9.41
CA ASP A 13 10.21 -31.06 9.81
C ASP A 13 10.61 -29.66 9.30
N ARG A 14 10.03 -29.21 8.19
CA ARG A 14 10.23 -27.87 7.62
C ARG A 14 9.09 -26.90 7.92
N SER A 15 8.03 -27.37 8.58
CA SER A 15 6.88 -26.52 8.90
C SER A 15 7.24 -25.53 9.99
N HIS A 16 6.97 -24.25 9.73
CA HIS A 16 7.15 -23.17 10.69
C HIS A 16 6.02 -22.16 10.53
N LEU A 17 5.80 -21.37 11.58
CA LEU A 17 4.79 -20.33 11.57
C LEU A 17 5.35 -19.08 10.89
N HIS A 18 4.66 -18.60 9.86
CA HIS A 18 4.84 -17.24 9.36
C HIS A 18 3.78 -16.37 10.00
N LEU A 19 4.20 -15.27 10.62
CA LEU A 19 3.31 -14.23 11.11
C LEU A 19 3.57 -12.97 10.30
N GLU A 20 2.53 -12.51 9.60
CA GLU A 20 2.54 -11.25 8.87
C GLU A 20 1.36 -10.43 9.34
N ILE A 21 1.57 -9.12 9.48
CA ILE A 21 0.52 -8.15 9.76
C ILE A 21 0.56 -7.13 8.62
N GLY A 22 -0.58 -6.88 7.98
CA GLY A 22 -0.60 -6.01 6.80
C GLY A 22 -1.99 -5.58 6.41
N LEU A 23 -2.05 -4.63 5.47
CA LEU A 23 -3.29 -4.10 4.93
C LEU A 23 -3.55 -4.68 3.54
N ARG A 24 -4.77 -5.16 3.32
CA ARG A 24 -5.28 -5.56 1.99
C ARG A 24 -5.53 -4.33 1.11
N LEU A 25 -5.09 -4.37 -0.15
CA LEU A 25 -5.15 -3.25 -1.08
C LEU A 25 -6.52 -3.09 -1.78
N THR A 26 -7.11 -4.19 -2.26
CA THR A 26 -8.37 -4.14 -3.02
C THR A 26 -9.15 -5.45 -2.99
N ASP A 27 -10.48 -5.39 -3.06
CA ASP A 27 -11.32 -6.57 -3.33
C ASP A 27 -11.35 -6.97 -4.81
N TYR A 28 -10.90 -6.08 -5.70
CA TYR A 28 -10.82 -6.31 -7.15
C TYR A 28 -9.48 -6.93 -7.59
N PHE A 29 -8.88 -7.76 -6.74
CA PHE A 29 -7.55 -8.34 -6.97
C PHE A 29 -7.50 -9.33 -8.14
N GLN A 30 -8.47 -10.24 -8.26
CA GLN A 30 -8.43 -11.30 -9.28
C GLN A 30 -8.41 -10.76 -10.72
N PRO A 31 -9.22 -9.74 -11.09
CA PRO A 31 -9.08 -9.09 -12.38
C PRO A 31 -7.69 -8.51 -12.65
N TRP A 32 -7.06 -7.85 -11.66
CA TRP A 32 -5.69 -7.34 -11.78
C TRP A 32 -4.68 -8.49 -11.99
N TYR A 33 -4.79 -9.55 -11.19
CA TYR A 33 -3.93 -10.73 -11.28
C TYR A 33 -4.00 -11.38 -12.68
N ASN A 34 -5.20 -11.50 -13.24
CA ASN A 34 -5.41 -12.03 -14.58
C ASN A 34 -4.76 -11.15 -15.65
N ARG A 35 -4.83 -9.80 -15.53
CA ARG A 35 -4.19 -8.87 -16.48
C ARG A 35 -2.67 -8.96 -16.45
N LYS A 36 -2.07 -9.22 -15.29
CA LYS A 36 -0.62 -9.40 -15.13
C LYS A 36 -0.11 -10.74 -15.71
N LYS A 37 -1.00 -11.67 -16.07
CA LYS A 37 -0.69 -12.94 -16.75
C LYS A 37 0.40 -13.76 -16.04
N PHE A 38 0.33 -13.84 -14.71
CA PHE A 38 1.25 -14.68 -13.94
C PHE A 38 1.14 -16.14 -14.38
N GLY A 39 2.27 -16.84 -14.45
CA GLY A 39 2.33 -18.24 -14.90
C GLY A 39 1.70 -19.27 -13.95
N SER A 40 1.05 -18.83 -12.87
CA SER A 40 0.42 -19.68 -11.87
C SER A 40 -0.97 -19.20 -11.50
N LYS A 41 -1.83 -20.12 -11.05
CA LYS A 41 -3.18 -19.77 -10.59
C LYS A 41 -3.11 -19.05 -9.24
N ASN A 42 -4.02 -18.11 -9.02
CA ASN A 42 -4.18 -17.50 -7.70
C ASN A 42 -4.97 -18.45 -6.78
N HIS A 43 -4.27 -19.18 -5.92
CA HIS A 43 -4.88 -20.09 -4.96
C HIS A 43 -5.44 -19.40 -3.70
N ASN A 44 -5.01 -18.16 -3.44
CA ASN A 44 -5.29 -17.43 -2.20
C ASN A 44 -6.41 -16.39 -2.35
N GLY A 45 -7.01 -16.26 -3.55
CA GLY A 45 -8.07 -15.29 -3.83
C GLY A 45 -7.63 -13.86 -3.48
N ILE A 46 -8.49 -13.12 -2.79
CA ILE A 46 -8.21 -11.74 -2.33
C ILE A 46 -7.15 -11.67 -1.21
N TRP A 47 -6.77 -12.80 -0.62
CA TRP A 47 -5.76 -12.91 0.44
C TRP A 47 -4.37 -13.27 -0.09
N ASN A 48 -4.16 -13.13 -1.40
CA ASN A 48 -2.84 -13.26 -1.99
C ASN A 48 -1.90 -12.19 -1.43
N GLY A 49 -0.65 -12.55 -1.08
CA GLY A 49 0.34 -11.62 -0.55
C GLY A 49 0.65 -10.44 -1.47
N MET A 50 0.46 -10.58 -2.79
CA MET A 50 0.58 -9.46 -3.74
C MET A 50 -0.52 -8.40 -3.55
N ASN A 51 -1.63 -8.75 -2.90
CA ASN A 51 -2.72 -7.84 -2.54
C ASN A 51 -2.56 -7.25 -1.14
N MET A 52 -1.44 -7.51 -0.47
CA MET A 52 -1.21 -7.10 0.91
C MET A 52 0.09 -6.31 1.02
N ILE A 53 0.10 -5.32 1.90
CA ILE A 53 1.33 -4.65 2.30
C ILE A 53 1.56 -4.91 3.77
N GLY A 54 2.59 -5.69 4.05
CA GLY A 54 3.02 -6.01 5.41
C GLY A 54 3.67 -4.81 6.10
N MET A 55 3.59 -4.80 7.43
CA MET A 55 4.35 -3.94 8.32
C MET A 55 5.10 -4.82 9.33
N ASP A 56 6.15 -4.27 9.93
CA ASP A 56 6.97 -5.00 10.90
C ASP A 56 6.11 -5.40 12.11
N PRO A 57 5.90 -6.71 12.35
CA PRO A 57 5.10 -7.15 13.49
C PRO A 57 5.75 -6.82 14.82
N LEU A 58 7.08 -6.88 14.92
CA LEU A 58 7.79 -6.61 16.17
C LEU A 58 7.68 -5.13 16.52
N ASP A 59 7.98 -4.23 15.58
CA ASP A 59 7.83 -2.78 15.79
C ASP A 59 6.39 -2.42 16.15
N LEU A 60 5.41 -3.08 15.50
CA LEU A 60 4.01 -2.94 15.87
C LEU A 60 3.81 -3.37 17.31
N TYR A 61 4.18 -4.58 17.73
CA TYR A 61 3.94 -5.04 19.10
C TYR A 61 4.66 -4.20 20.18
N GLU A 62 5.85 -3.68 19.88
CA GLU A 62 6.62 -2.85 20.81
C GLU A 62 5.98 -1.46 21.01
N HIS A 63 5.41 -0.88 19.96
CA HIS A 63 4.86 0.48 19.99
C HIS A 63 3.33 0.53 20.06
N PHE A 64 2.65 -0.58 19.77
CA PHE A 64 1.21 -0.73 19.87
C PHE A 64 0.83 -1.00 21.32
N CYS A 65 0.37 0.05 22.00
CA CYS A 65 -0.45 -0.11 23.19
C CYS A 65 -1.91 0.07 22.76
N PRO A 66 -2.80 -0.94 22.90
CA PRO A 66 -4.21 -0.78 22.59
C PRO A 66 -4.86 0.22 23.56
N GLN A 67 -4.76 1.50 23.25
CA GLN A 67 -5.34 2.62 24.02
C GLN A 67 -6.71 3.05 23.51
N GLY A 68 -7.31 2.28 22.58
CA GLY A 68 -8.61 2.56 21.99
C GLY A 68 -8.73 2.04 20.54
N PRO A 69 -9.89 2.27 19.90
CA PRO A 69 -10.16 1.81 18.53
C PRO A 69 -9.22 2.41 17.48
N ASP A 70 -8.53 3.49 17.83
CA ASP A 70 -7.69 4.29 16.96
C ASP A 70 -6.20 3.93 16.99
N ALA A 71 -5.77 3.08 17.93
CA ALA A 71 -4.36 2.82 18.18
C ALA A 71 -3.59 2.30 16.94
N LEU A 72 -4.24 1.49 16.10
CA LEU A 72 -3.62 0.98 14.87
C LEU A 72 -3.47 2.08 13.80
N ARG A 73 -4.47 2.97 13.67
CA ARG A 73 -4.37 4.15 12.80
C ARG A 73 -3.19 5.01 13.26
N ASP A 74 -3.11 5.29 14.55
CA ASP A 74 -2.08 6.17 15.11
C ASP A 74 -0.69 5.60 14.92
N TYR A 75 -0.51 4.29 15.10
CA TYR A 75 0.73 3.60 14.77
C TYR A 75 1.08 3.75 13.28
N ILE A 76 0.15 3.41 12.37
CA ILE A 76 0.39 3.51 10.92
C ILE A 76 0.75 4.94 10.51
N GLN A 77 0.05 5.94 11.05
CA GLN A 77 0.30 7.34 10.77
C GLN A 77 1.61 7.87 11.36
N LYS A 78 2.17 7.23 12.39
CA LYS A 78 3.50 7.56 12.94
C LYS A 78 4.66 7.00 12.11
N LEU A 79 4.43 5.97 11.28
CA LEU A 79 5.47 5.41 10.43
C LEU A 79 6.13 6.50 9.56
N PRO A 80 7.45 6.44 9.33
CA PRO A 80 8.15 7.45 8.54
C PRO A 80 7.57 7.59 7.12
N THR A 81 7.20 8.81 6.73
CA THR A 81 6.79 9.11 5.36
C THR A 81 8.03 9.20 4.47
N ALA A 82 8.11 8.31 3.49
CA ALA A 82 9.18 8.28 2.50
C ALA A 82 8.88 9.15 1.29
N PHE A 83 7.62 9.22 0.86
CA PHE A 83 7.20 10.06 -0.25
C PHE A 83 5.69 10.31 -0.24
N THR A 84 5.28 11.36 -0.95
CA THR A 84 3.88 11.73 -1.14
C THR A 84 3.55 11.75 -2.63
N MET A 85 2.52 11.01 -3.02
CA MET A 85 2.00 11.00 -4.38
C MET A 85 0.67 11.75 -4.47
N ARG A 86 0.51 12.55 -5.52
CA ARG A 86 -0.78 13.08 -5.94
C ARG A 86 -1.39 12.19 -7.00
N VAL A 87 -2.64 11.80 -6.84
CA VAL A 87 -3.42 11.06 -7.83
C VAL A 87 -4.68 11.87 -8.17
N VAL A 88 -4.80 12.33 -9.41
CA VAL A 88 -5.97 13.11 -9.87
C VAL A 88 -7.07 12.14 -10.27
N THR A 89 -8.11 11.98 -9.46
CA THR A 89 -9.21 11.07 -9.73
C THR A 89 -10.44 11.43 -8.90
N THR A 90 -11.63 11.13 -9.40
CA THR A 90 -12.89 11.24 -8.64
C THR A 90 -13.25 9.96 -7.89
N LYS A 91 -12.47 8.89 -8.09
CA LYS A 91 -12.71 7.59 -7.48
C LYS A 91 -12.33 7.62 -6.00
N ILE A 92 -13.18 7.02 -5.16
CA ILE A 92 -12.84 6.58 -3.80
C ILE A 92 -12.39 5.12 -3.91
N PRO A 93 -11.11 4.79 -3.68
CA PRO A 93 -10.62 3.42 -3.77
C PRO A 93 -11.21 2.48 -2.71
N ASP A 94 -11.25 1.17 -2.99
CA ASP A 94 -11.63 0.14 -2.01
C ASP A 94 -10.80 0.25 -0.73
N PHE A 95 -9.51 0.55 -0.87
CA PHE A 95 -8.61 0.79 0.26
C PHE A 95 -9.13 1.86 1.22
N VAL A 96 -9.62 2.99 0.69
CA VAL A 96 -10.12 4.10 1.51
C VAL A 96 -11.46 3.74 2.15
N ALA A 97 -12.35 3.06 1.41
CA ALA A 97 -13.61 2.57 1.96
C ALA A 97 -13.39 1.54 3.09
N ARG A 98 -12.33 0.73 2.98
CA ARG A 98 -11.94 -0.29 3.95
C ARG A 98 -11.24 0.28 5.18
N TYR A 99 -10.38 1.27 5.00
CA TYR A 99 -9.62 1.90 6.09
C TYR A 99 -9.91 3.41 6.16
N PRO A 100 -11.17 3.81 6.45
CA PRO A 100 -11.56 5.21 6.48
C PRO A 100 -10.78 6.01 7.55
N SER A 101 -10.29 5.35 8.60
CA SER A 101 -9.46 5.95 9.63
C SER A 101 -8.10 6.46 9.11
N LEU A 102 -7.61 5.99 7.96
CA LEU A 102 -6.38 6.49 7.34
C LEU A 102 -6.61 7.77 6.52
N VAL A 103 -7.86 8.22 6.36
CA VAL A 103 -8.18 9.51 5.75
C VAL A 103 -7.94 10.62 6.77
N VAL A 104 -7.13 11.60 6.39
CA VAL A 104 -6.85 12.78 7.19
C VAL A 104 -7.89 13.85 6.83
N GLY A 105 -8.74 14.18 7.80
CA GLY A 105 -9.88 15.09 7.61
C GLY A 105 -11.12 14.37 7.11
N SER A 106 -12.06 15.12 6.53
CA SER A 106 -13.33 14.61 6.01
C SER A 106 -13.34 14.54 4.49
N LEU A 107 -14.08 13.59 3.93
CA LEU A 107 -14.38 13.59 2.50
C LEU A 107 -15.19 14.85 2.12
N PRO A 108 -14.85 15.55 1.02
CA PRO A 108 -15.62 16.69 0.55
C PRO A 108 -17.05 16.30 0.18
N LYS A 109 -18.03 17.15 0.54
CA LYS A 109 -19.45 16.93 0.23
C LYS A 109 -19.71 16.89 -1.28
N ASP A 110 -18.99 17.71 -2.05
CA ASP A 110 -19.14 17.81 -3.51
C ASP A 110 -18.31 16.76 -4.28
N GLY A 111 -17.77 15.77 -3.57
CA GLY A 111 -16.95 14.70 -4.09
C GLY A 111 -15.46 15.03 -4.16
N VAL A 112 -14.66 13.97 -4.24
CA VAL A 112 -13.19 14.06 -4.33
C VAL A 112 -12.78 14.36 -5.76
N LYS A 113 -11.74 15.18 -5.96
CA LYS A 113 -11.09 15.44 -7.26
C LYS A 113 -9.68 14.87 -7.36
N GLY A 114 -9.13 14.40 -6.25
CA GLY A 114 -7.87 13.67 -6.20
C GLY A 114 -7.47 13.34 -4.78
N TRP A 115 -6.30 12.74 -4.63
CA TRP A 115 -5.74 12.33 -3.36
C TRP A 115 -4.28 12.72 -3.28
N ASP A 116 -3.88 13.32 -2.16
CA ASP A 116 -2.48 13.34 -1.74
C ASP A 116 -2.27 12.21 -0.73
N ILE A 117 -1.35 11.31 -1.03
CA ILE A 117 -1.17 10.06 -0.31
C ILE A 117 0.25 9.96 0.18
N ASP A 118 0.43 9.83 1.48
CA ASP A 118 1.74 9.57 2.09
C ASP A 118 2.01 8.06 2.08
N PHE A 119 3.22 7.70 1.68
CA PHE A 119 3.69 6.33 1.63
C PHE A 119 4.91 6.11 2.51
N THR A 120 5.01 4.92 3.11
CA THR A 120 6.28 4.42 3.66
C THR A 120 7.25 4.03 2.54
N TRP A 121 8.52 3.79 2.87
CA TRP A 121 9.53 3.39 1.90
C TRP A 121 9.21 2.06 1.20
N TYR A 122 8.47 1.17 1.86
CA TYR A 122 8.02 -0.12 1.31
C TYR A 122 6.64 -0.06 0.65
N GLY A 123 6.03 1.13 0.55
CA GLY A 123 4.84 1.36 -0.26
C GLY A 123 3.51 1.26 0.47
N LEU A 124 3.49 1.22 1.81
CA LEU A 124 2.24 1.27 2.58
C LEU A 124 1.60 2.67 2.46
N PRO A 125 0.36 2.80 1.92
CA PRO A 125 -0.37 4.05 1.93
C PRO A 125 -0.85 4.32 3.36
N LYS A 126 -0.21 5.29 4.04
CA LYS A 126 -0.37 5.49 5.48
C LYS A 126 -1.24 6.69 5.86
N ALA A 127 -1.43 7.64 4.95
CA ALA A 127 -2.32 8.78 5.17
C ALA A 127 -2.88 9.29 3.84
N TRP A 128 -4.18 9.59 3.82
CA TRP A 128 -4.92 10.00 2.62
C TRP A 128 -5.56 11.36 2.84
N ARG A 129 -5.20 12.35 2.01
CA ARG A 129 -5.80 13.69 2.05
C ARG A 129 -6.65 13.88 0.79
N PRO A 130 -7.98 14.03 0.91
CA PRO A 130 -8.83 14.26 -0.25
C PRO A 130 -8.65 15.68 -0.78
N LEU A 131 -8.67 15.83 -2.10
CA LEU A 131 -8.55 17.12 -2.78
C LEU A 131 -9.92 17.57 -3.29
N MET A 132 -10.28 18.82 -3.00
CA MET A 132 -11.45 19.48 -3.60
C MET A 132 -11.15 20.05 -4.98
N VAL A 133 -9.88 20.40 -5.22
CA VAL A 133 -9.34 20.84 -6.52
C VAL A 133 -8.01 20.15 -6.69
N ALA A 134 -7.78 19.56 -7.87
CA ALA A 134 -6.53 18.89 -8.20
C ALA A 134 -6.00 19.43 -9.51
N ALA A 135 -4.74 19.86 -9.51
CA ALA A 135 -4.03 20.24 -10.73
C ALA A 135 -3.49 18.98 -11.42
N GLY A 136 -3.70 18.89 -12.74
CA GLY A 136 -3.24 17.77 -13.58
C GLY A 136 -4.37 17.16 -14.42
N SER A 137 -3.99 16.29 -15.35
CA SER A 137 -4.96 15.55 -16.18
C SER A 137 -5.65 14.45 -15.36
N PRO A 138 -6.88 14.03 -15.73
CA PRO A 138 -7.53 12.89 -15.11
C PRO A 138 -6.63 11.64 -15.09
N ASN A 139 -6.60 10.94 -13.97
CA ASN A 139 -5.78 9.77 -13.66
C ASN A 139 -4.25 10.02 -13.69
N SER A 140 -3.80 11.28 -13.71
CA SER A 140 -2.38 11.58 -13.57
C SER A 140 -1.87 11.30 -12.16
N VAL A 141 -0.63 10.82 -12.08
CA VAL A 141 0.07 10.52 -10.84
C VAL A 141 1.36 11.34 -10.81
N THR A 142 1.56 12.14 -9.75
CA THR A 142 2.71 13.04 -9.61
C THR A 142 3.37 12.89 -8.23
N LEU A 143 4.70 12.83 -8.20
CA LEU A 143 5.47 12.85 -6.95
C LEU A 143 5.53 14.29 -6.42
N LEU A 144 5.03 14.53 -5.20
CA LEU A 144 5.02 15.86 -4.58
C LEU A 144 6.24 16.10 -3.68
N ALA A 145 6.58 15.10 -2.88
CA ALA A 145 7.65 15.18 -1.89
C ALA A 145 8.28 13.81 -1.66
N TYR A 146 9.54 13.78 -1.23
CA TYR A 146 10.25 12.57 -0.86
C TYR A 146 11.35 12.83 0.18
N ASN A 147 11.64 11.82 1.00
CA ASN A 147 12.77 11.79 1.92
C ASN A 147 13.90 10.96 1.30
N SER A 148 14.92 11.63 0.76
CA SER A 148 16.01 10.95 0.06
C SER A 148 16.90 10.09 0.95
N ALA A 149 17.04 10.42 2.24
CA ALA A 149 17.83 9.63 3.19
C ALA A 149 17.14 8.29 3.46
N LEU A 150 15.84 8.34 3.79
CA LEU A 150 15.04 7.15 4.06
C LEU A 150 14.95 6.20 2.85
N LEU A 151 14.83 6.76 1.64
CA LEU A 151 14.84 5.96 0.40
C LEU A 151 16.20 5.32 0.11
N LYS A 152 17.31 6.00 0.41
CA LYS A 152 18.67 5.46 0.21
C LYS A 152 18.98 4.36 1.22
N GLU A 153 18.63 4.56 2.48
CA GLU A 153 18.77 3.56 3.55
C GLU A 153 18.01 2.28 3.22
N ASN A 154 16.86 2.41 2.53
CA ASN A 154 15.97 1.31 2.21
C ASN A 154 15.89 0.99 0.70
N ALA A 155 17.01 1.13 -0.02
CA ALA A 155 17.07 1.08 -1.48
C ALA A 155 16.66 -0.27 -2.12
N CYS A 156 16.53 -1.35 -1.34
CA CYS A 156 16.10 -2.65 -1.85
C CYS A 156 14.64 -2.67 -2.33
N ARG A 157 13.80 -1.74 -1.87
CA ARG A 157 12.40 -1.62 -2.32
C ARG A 157 12.32 -0.69 -3.51
N LYS A 158 11.70 -1.18 -4.60
CA LYS A 158 11.58 -0.45 -5.86
C LYS A 158 10.30 0.41 -5.89
N THR A 159 10.03 1.17 -4.83
CA THR A 159 8.89 2.09 -4.76
C THR A 159 9.18 3.36 -5.56
N LEU A 160 10.28 4.03 -5.25
CA LEU A 160 10.87 5.07 -6.08
C LEU A 160 12.29 4.67 -6.50
N ILE A 161 12.64 4.92 -7.75
CA ILE A 161 13.97 4.62 -8.30
C ILE A 161 14.62 5.89 -8.84
N LEU A 162 15.91 6.05 -8.62
CA LEU A 162 16.67 7.17 -9.15
C LEU A 162 17.04 6.90 -10.60
N LYS A 163 16.53 7.71 -11.54
CA LYS A 163 16.90 7.69 -12.96
C LYS A 163 17.31 9.09 -13.39
N ASN A 164 18.50 9.22 -13.98
CA ASN A 164 19.03 10.51 -14.45
C ASN A 164 18.96 11.63 -13.39
N GLY A 165 19.29 11.30 -12.14
CA GLY A 165 19.27 12.24 -11.01
C GLY A 165 17.87 12.62 -10.49
N LYS A 166 16.79 12.02 -11.01
CA LYS A 166 15.41 12.26 -10.55
C LYS A 166 14.75 10.97 -10.08
N TYR A 167 13.96 11.05 -9.01
CA TYR A 167 13.15 9.91 -8.59
C TYR A 167 11.95 9.74 -9.52
N VAL A 168 11.73 8.50 -9.96
CA VAL A 168 10.56 8.08 -10.74
C VAL A 168 9.91 6.87 -10.08
N MET A 169 8.64 6.60 -10.39
CA MET A 169 7.91 5.44 -9.87
C MET A 169 8.58 4.14 -10.35
N GLY A 170 9.01 3.32 -9.40
CA GLY A 170 9.46 1.95 -9.64
C GLY A 170 8.28 0.98 -9.77
N ASP A 171 8.56 -0.24 -10.19
CA ASP A 171 7.53 -1.23 -10.53
C ASP A 171 6.62 -1.57 -9.36
N GLN A 172 7.17 -1.62 -8.14
CA GLN A 172 6.39 -1.92 -6.94
C GLN A 172 5.32 -0.85 -6.67
N LEU A 173 5.68 0.45 -6.78
CA LEU A 173 4.70 1.52 -6.58
C LEU A 173 3.66 1.55 -7.70
N ARG A 174 4.05 1.23 -8.94
CA ARG A 174 3.10 1.12 -10.06
C ARG A 174 2.08 0.02 -9.79
N ASP A 175 2.53 -1.16 -9.37
CA ASP A 175 1.63 -2.27 -9.04
C ASP A 175 0.69 -1.92 -7.88
N ILE A 176 1.18 -1.23 -6.84
CA ILE A 176 0.35 -0.76 -5.72
C ILE A 176 -0.72 0.22 -6.21
N LEU A 177 -0.34 1.19 -7.04
CA LEU A 177 -1.30 2.17 -7.59
C LEU A 177 -2.29 1.52 -8.56
N ASP A 178 -1.86 0.57 -9.40
CA ASP A 178 -2.73 -0.23 -10.26
C ASP A 178 -3.75 -1.01 -9.43
N LEU A 179 -3.34 -1.61 -8.31
CA LEU A 179 -4.24 -2.35 -7.41
C LEU A 179 -5.26 -1.43 -6.73
N ILE A 180 -4.82 -0.28 -6.23
CA ILE A 180 -5.68 0.65 -5.49
C ILE A 180 -6.65 1.37 -6.44
N PHE A 181 -6.16 1.90 -7.56
CA PHE A 181 -6.94 2.75 -8.45
C PHE A 181 -7.50 2.03 -9.67
N GLY A 182 -6.90 0.92 -10.10
CA GLY A 182 -7.33 0.17 -11.27
C GLY A 182 -6.89 0.77 -12.60
N PHE A 183 -5.75 1.47 -12.63
CA PHE A 183 -5.11 1.91 -13.86
C PHE A 183 -4.61 0.72 -14.72
#